data_AF-A0A2V8HJX8-F1
#
_entry.id   AF-A0A2V8HJX8-F1
#
_cell.length_a   1.000
_cell.length_b   1.000
_cell.length_c   1.000
_cell.angle_alpha   90.00
_cell.angle_beta   90.00
_cell.angle_gamma   90.00
#
_symmetry.space_group_name_H-M   'P 1'
#
loop_
_entity.id
_entity.type
_entity.pdbx_description
1 polymer ?
#
loop_
_entity_poly.entity_id
_entity_poly.type
_entity_poly.pdbx_seq_one_letter_code
_entity_poly.pdbx_strand_id
1 'polypeptide(L)' 'MLQTLGGILREGQRAGRFHPANPLLIHAGIVAPLMLFLATASLRRKLGRGVPEITRDAVVTHIQRITLAVLEGRIA' A
#
# COMPACT_ATOMS: atom_id res chain seq x y z
N MET A 1 -14.29 -7.39 -0.03
CA MET A 1 -12.96 -6.81 -0.29
C MET A 1 -11.82 -7.75 0.12
N LEU A 2 -11.73 -8.19 1.38
CA LEU A 2 -10.66 -9.10 1.84
C LEU A 2 -10.67 -10.46 1.14
N GLN A 3 -11.85 -11.03 0.87
CA GLN A 3 -11.99 -12.28 0.10
C GLN A 3 -11.49 -12.14 -1.34
N THR A 4 -11.81 -11.02 -2.00
CA THR A 4 -11.34 -10.68 -3.36
C THR A 4 -9.82 -10.58 -3.39
N LEU A 5 -9.23 -9.86 -2.42
CA LEU A 5 -7.78 -9.77 -2.28
C LEU A 5 -7.15 -11.15 -2.06
N GLY A 6 -7.73 -11.96 -1.18
CA GLY A 6 -7.27 -13.35 -0.98
C GLY A 6 -7.30 -14.18 -2.27
N GLY A 7 -8.28 -13.95 -3.15
CA GLY A 7 -8.33 -14.55 -4.48
C GLY A 7 -7.13 -14.15 -5.35
N ILE A 8 -6.88 -12.84 -5.47
CA ILE A 8 -5.76 -12.28 -6.25
C ILE A 8 -4.41 -12.81 -5.73
N LEU A 9 -4.23 -12.85 -4.41
CA LEU A 9 -3.00 -13.34 -3.80
C LEU A 9 -2.78 -14.83 -4.10
N ARG A 10 -3.82 -15.66 -4.02
CA ARG A 10 -3.73 -17.09 -4.36
C ARG A 10 -3.42 -17.31 -5.84
N GLU A 11 -3.98 -16.49 -6.73
CA GLU A 11 -3.67 -16.55 -8.16
C GLU A 11 -2.20 -16.25 -8.43
N GLY A 12 -1.67 -15.15 -7.86
CA GLY A 12 -0.27 -14.80 -8.01
C GLY A 12 0.69 -15.82 -7.39
N GLN A 13 0.31 -16.46 -6.28
CA GLN A 13 1.06 -17.57 -5.68
C GLN A 13 1.08 -18.81 -6.59
N ARG A 14 -0.07 -19.21 -7.14
CA ARG A 14 -0.16 -20.33 -8.09
C ARG A 14 0.67 -20.08 -9.36
N ALA A 15 0.75 -18.83 -9.80
CA ALA A 15 1.58 -18.42 -10.92
C ALA A 15 3.08 -18.29 -10.58
N GLY A 16 3.49 -18.55 -9.32
CA GLY A 16 4.88 -18.41 -8.86
C GLY A 16 5.39 -16.96 -8.80
N ARG A 17 4.49 -15.97 -8.90
CA ARG A 17 4.82 -14.54 -8.91
C ARG A 17 4.88 -13.94 -7.51
N PHE A 18 4.04 -14.43 -6.60
CA PHE A 18 3.94 -13.92 -5.23
C PHE A 18 4.33 -14.98 -4.20
N HIS A 19 5.02 -14.55 -3.15
CA HIS A 19 5.28 -15.34 -1.96
C HIS A 19 4.01 -15.52 -1.11
N PRO A 20 3.99 -16.51 -0.21
CA PRO A 20 2.98 -16.63 0.83
C PRO A 20 2.89 -15.35 1.67
N ALA A 21 1.72 -14.73 1.70
CA ALA A 21 1.46 -13.52 2.48
C ALA A 21 0.09 -13.60 3.14
N ASN A 22 -0.04 -13.03 4.35
CA ASN A 22 -1.31 -12.96 5.04
C ASN A 22 -2.21 -11.88 4.39
N PRO A 23 -3.40 -12.23 3.84
CA PRO A 23 -4.25 -11.26 3.15
C PRO A 23 -4.69 -10.08 4.02
N LEU A 24 -4.87 -10.29 5.33
CA LEU A 24 -5.27 -9.24 6.26
C LEU A 24 -4.14 -8.22 6.43
N LEU A 25 -2.89 -8.70 6.57
CA LEU A 25 -1.73 -7.81 6.68
C LEU A 25 -1.50 -7.01 5.40
N ILE A 26 -1.65 -7.63 4.22
CA ILE A 26 -1.55 -6.92 2.94
C ILE A 26 -2.65 -5.85 2.84
N HIS A 27 -3.89 -6.20 3.20
CA HIS A 27 -4.99 -5.25 3.19
C HIS A 27 -4.73 -4.07 4.14
N ALA A 28 -4.31 -4.34 5.37
CA ALA A 28 -3.97 -3.32 6.35
C ALA A 28 -2.81 -2.43 5.87
N GLY A 29 -1.77 -3.02 5.27
CA GLY A 29 -0.62 -2.30 4.71
C GLY A 29 -0.96 -1.39 3.53
N ILE A 30 -2.07 -1.62 2.84
CA ILE A 30 -2.58 -0.72 1.79
C ILE A 30 -3.47 0.37 2.41
N VAL A 31 -4.42 -0.02 3.27
CA VAL A 31 -5.47 0.89 3.77
C VAL A 31 -4.93 1.86 4.83
N ALA A 32 -4.11 1.39 5.76
CA ALA A 32 -3.60 2.22 6.85
C ALA A 32 -2.83 3.47 6.37
N PRO A 33 -1.84 3.37 5.45
CA PRO A 33 -1.14 4.56 4.97
C PRO A 33 -2.04 5.52 4.16
N LEU A 34 -3.02 4.99 3.42
CA LEU A 34 -4.01 5.85 2.74
C LEU A 34 -4.85 6.63 3.76
N MET A 35 -5.34 5.97 4.80
CA MET A 35 -6.10 6.61 5.87
C MET A 35 -5.26 7.65 6.60
N LEU A 36 -4.01 7.34 6.91
CA LEU A 36 -3.08 8.29 7.53
C LEU A 36 -2.85 9.52 6.64
N PHE A 37 -2.62 9.32 5.35
CA PHE A 37 -2.47 10.42 4.40
C PHE A 37 -3.73 11.28 4.31
N LEU A 38 -4.94 10.70 4.33
CA LEU A 38 -6.17 11.49 4.28
C LEU A 38 -6.42 12.21 5.61
N ALA A 39 -6.27 11.52 6.74
CA ALA A 39 -6.52 12.06 8.08
C ALA A 39 -5.60 13.24 8.42
N THR A 40 -4.35 13.21 7.93
CA THR A 40 -3.36 14.26 8.21
C THR A 40 -3.38 15.41 7.20
N ALA A 41 -4.35 15.49 6.28
CA ALA A 41 -4.38 16.51 5.23
C ALA A 41 -4.37 17.94 5.78
N SER A 42 -5.18 18.25 6.79
CA SER A 42 -5.20 19.57 7.43
C SER A 42 -3.90 19.89 8.17
N LEU A 43 -3.27 18.88 8.78
CA LEU A 43 -1.97 19.05 9.44
C LEU A 43 -0.87 19.35 8.42
N ARG A 44 -0.80 18.62 7.30
CA ARG A 44 0.17 18.88 6.22
C ARG A 44 0.02 20.28 5.64
N ARG A 45 -1.21 20.78 5.48
CA ARG A 45 -1.44 22.17 5.05
C ARG A 45 -0.92 23.19 6.06
N LYS A 46 -1.02 22.91 7.37
CA LYS A 46 -0.55 23.80 8.43
C LYS A 46 0.97 23.80 8.61
N LEU A 47 1.66 22.69 8.27
CA LEU A 47 3.12 22.59 8.40
C LEU A 47 3.89 23.54 7.47
N GLY A 48 3.26 24.11 6.43
CA GLY A 48 3.81 25.24 5.69
C GLY A 48 5.08 24.93 4.88
N ARG A 49 5.84 26.00 4.55
CA ARG A 49 7.01 25.95 3.65
C ARG A 49 8.10 25.02 4.17
N GLY A 50 8.64 24.16 3.29
CA GLY A 50 9.71 23.22 3.58
C GLY A 50 9.27 21.74 3.60
N VAL A 51 7.96 21.48 3.64
CA VAL A 51 7.40 20.12 3.46
C VAL A 51 7.07 19.91 1.98
N PRO A 52 7.59 18.84 1.33
CA PRO A 52 7.23 18.52 -0.04
C PRO A 52 5.73 18.33 -0.21
N GLU A 53 5.17 18.89 -1.29
CA GLU A 53 3.78 18.65 -1.63
C GLU A 53 3.61 17.22 -2.13
N ILE A 54 3.02 16.37 -1.28
CA ILE A 54 2.74 14.98 -1.61
C ILE A 54 1.33 14.89 -2.20
N THR A 55 1.24 14.53 -3.48
CA THR A 55 -0.02 14.31 -4.17
C THR A 55 -0.63 12.96 -3.80
N ARG A 56 -1.96 12.84 -3.98
CA ARG A 56 -2.65 11.55 -3.82
C ARG A 56 -2.05 10.47 -4.73
N ASP A 57 -1.76 10.82 -5.98
CA ASP A 57 -1.25 9.87 -6.98
C ASP A 57 0.15 9.37 -6.62
N ALA A 58 1.00 10.24 -6.05
CA ALA A 58 2.31 9.85 -5.54
C ALA A 58 2.19 8.81 -4.41
N VAL A 59 1.24 8.99 -3.48
CA VAL A 59 0.99 8.04 -2.38
C VAL A 59 0.48 6.69 -2.92
N VAL A 60 -0.47 6.73 -3.84
CA VAL A 60 -1.02 5.50 -4.46
C VAL A 60 0.08 4.74 -5.18
N THR A 61 0.88 5.44 -6.01
CA THR A 61 2.01 4.84 -6.74
C THR A 61 3.03 4.22 -5.79
N HIS A 62 3.36 4.93 -4.70
CA HIS A 62 4.29 4.44 -3.68
C HIS A 62 3.77 3.16 -3.01
N ILE A 63 2.51 3.15 -2.56
CA ILE A 63 1.90 2.00 -1.90
C ILE A 63 1.85 0.81 -2.85
N GLN A 64 1.41 0.99 -4.09
CA GLN A 64 1.39 -0.07 -5.10
C GLN A 64 2.79 -0.68 -5.31
N ARG A 65 3.80 0.17 -5.45
CA ARG A 65 5.19 -0.28 -5.64
C ARG A 65 5.68 -1.11 -4.46
N ILE A 66 5.44 -0.66 -3.23
CA ILE A 66 5.87 -1.37 -2.02
C ILE A 66 5.08 -2.67 -1.84
N THR A 67 3.75 -2.65 -1.98
CA THR A 67 2.92 -3.85 -1.89
C THR A 67 3.38 -4.92 -2.87
N LEU A 68 3.61 -4.57 -4.14
CA LEU A 68 4.10 -5.52 -5.14
C LEU A 68 5.48 -6.03 -4.79
N ALA A 69 6.39 -5.16 -4.37
CA ALA A 69 7.74 -5.56 -4.02
C ALA A 69 7.78 -6.51 -2.80
N VAL A 70 6.91 -6.31 -1.79
CA VAL A 70 6.74 -7.26 -0.68
C VAL A 70 6.20 -8.60 -1.19
N LEU A 71 5.14 -8.58 -2.00
CA LEU A 71 4.54 -9.79 -2.55
C LEU A 71 5.53 -10.59 -3.42
N GLU A 72 6.34 -9.90 -4.20
CA GLU A 72 7.37 -10.50 -5.06
C GLU A 72 8.65 -10.85 -4.28
N GLY A 73 8.72 -10.57 -2.97
CA GLY A 73 9.90 -10.83 -2.12
C GLY A 73 11.12 -9.99 -2.47
N ARG A 74 10.94 -8.85 -3.13
CA ARG A 74 12.00 -7.89 -3.45
C ARG A 74 12.41 -7.04 -2.24
N ILE A 75 11.60 -7.01 -1.20
CA ILE A 75 11.88 -6.34 0.08
C ILE A 75 11.19 -7.10 1.22
N ALA A 76 11.85 -7.16 2.37
CA ALA A 76 11.51 -7.97 3.54
C ALA A 76 10.31 -7.46 4.33
#